data_AF-A0A7V3X1M5-F1
#
_entry.id   AF-A0A7V3X1M5-F1
#
_cell.length_a   1.000
_cell.length_b   1.000
_cell.length_c   1.000
_cell.angle_alpha   90.00
_cell.angle_beta   90.00
_cell.angle_gamma   90.00
#
_symmetry.space_group_name_H-M   'P 1'
#
loop_
_entity.id
_entity.type
_entity.pdbx_description
1 polymer ?
#
loop_
_entity_poly.entity_id
_entity_poly.type
_entity_poly.pdbx_seq_one_letter_code
_entity_poly.pdbx_strand_id
1 'polypeptide(L)'
;MAEPVAVDRVWFFDRPNSLDQIPKGLLIFSDGTTIETPELLDNARQGGEIVFPPGEAKWLAFFVTATKPGTQNVGLAELAVFSFEKKPP
;
A
#
# COMPACT_ATOMS: atom_id res chain seq x y z
N MET A 1 1.33 -5.78 -23.05
CA MET A 1 1.74 -5.04 -21.84
C MET A 1 0.47 -4.54 -21.16
N ALA A 2 0.47 -4.32 -19.84
CA ALA A 2 -0.69 -3.74 -19.17
C ALA A 2 -0.89 -2.27 -19.60
N GLU A 3 -2.14 -1.88 -19.83
CA GLU A 3 -2.49 -0.47 -20.02
C GLU A 3 -2.33 0.28 -18.69
N PRO A 4 -1.83 1.53 -18.70
CA PRO A 4 -1.80 2.36 -17.49
C PRO A 4 -3.20 2.58 -16.92
N VAL A 5 -3.29 2.63 -15.59
CA VAL A 5 -4.48 3.00 -14.85
C VAL A 5 -4.16 4.18 -13.95
N ALA A 6 -4.98 5.22 -14.01
CA ALA A 6 -4.92 6.32 -13.07
C ALA A 6 -5.35 5.83 -11.67
N VAL A 7 -4.49 6.01 -10.67
CA VAL A 7 -4.72 5.58 -9.28
C VAL A 7 -4.44 6.74 -8.32
N ASP A 8 -5.15 6.79 -7.20
CA ASP A 8 -5.01 7.86 -6.19
C ASP A 8 -4.94 7.35 -4.75
N ARG A 9 -5.20 6.06 -4.52
CA ARG A 9 -5.13 5.49 -3.18
C ARG A 9 -4.72 4.03 -3.19
N VAL A 10 -4.20 3.63 -2.05
CA VAL A 10 -4.04 2.22 -1.69
C VAL A 10 -4.55 1.97 -0.28
N TRP A 11 -5.10 0.78 -0.05
CA TRP A 11 -5.38 0.27 1.28
C TRP A 11 -4.44 -0.87 1.61
N PHE A 12 -3.99 -0.85 2.86
CA PHE A 12 -3.18 -1.90 3.46
C PHE A 12 -3.92 -2.55 4.62
N PHE A 13 -3.92 -3.88 4.63
CA PHE A 13 -4.33 -4.67 5.78
C PHE A 13 -3.16 -5.58 6.12
N ASP A 14 -2.62 -5.43 7.34
CA ASP A 14 -1.62 -6.35 7.86
C ASP A 14 -2.21 -7.76 8.06
N ARG A 15 -1.45 -8.70 8.60
CA ARG A 15 -1.95 -10.01 8.99
C ARG A 15 -2.90 -9.88 10.19
N PRO A 16 -3.98 -10.68 10.27
CA PRO A 16 -4.91 -10.67 11.38
C PRO A 16 -4.34 -11.44 12.59
N ASN A 17 -3.17 -11.04 13.08
CA ASN A 17 -2.57 -11.55 14.30
C ASN A 17 -1.82 -10.43 15.06
N SER A 18 -1.43 -10.69 16.31
CA SER A 18 -0.75 -9.70 17.15
C SER A 18 0.78 -9.76 17.10
N LEU A 19 1.36 -10.73 16.39
CA LEU A 19 2.79 -11.01 16.39
C LEU A 19 3.51 -10.38 15.19
N ASP A 20 2.99 -10.63 13.99
CA ASP A 20 3.56 -10.14 12.75
C ASP A 20 3.01 -8.74 12.46
N GLN A 21 3.87 -7.81 12.06
CA GLN A 21 3.44 -6.51 11.55
C GLN A 21 4.49 -5.89 10.63
N ILE A 22 4.03 -5.31 9.54
CA ILE A 22 4.77 -4.37 8.68
C ILE A 22 4.29 -2.95 9.03
N PRO A 23 5.01 -2.19 9.87
CA PRO A 23 4.60 -0.83 10.22
C PRO A 23 4.94 0.21 9.14
N LYS A 24 5.86 -0.09 8.21
CA LYS A 24 6.34 0.85 7.19
C LYS A 24 6.78 0.16 5.91
N GLY A 25 6.64 0.88 4.80
CA GLY A 25 7.23 0.49 3.52
C GLY A 25 7.33 1.65 2.54
N LEU A 26 7.57 1.30 1.28
CA LEU A 26 7.76 2.21 0.17
C LEU A 26 6.93 1.71 -1.02
N LEU A 27 6.07 2.57 -1.55
CA LEU A 27 5.43 2.35 -2.85
C LEU A 27 6.38 2.82 -3.95
N ILE A 28 6.56 2.02 -4.98
CA ILE A 28 7.29 2.35 -6.20
C ILE A 28 6.34 2.16 -7.37
N PHE A 29 6.21 3.19 -8.20
CA PHE A 29 5.33 3.17 -9.37
C PHE A 29 6.14 2.96 -10.65
N SER A 30 5.43 2.57 -11.72
CA SER A 30 6.05 2.25 -13.01
C SER A 30 6.79 3.38 -13.70
N ASP A 31 6.55 4.63 -13.31
CA ASP A 31 7.26 5.81 -13.78
C ASP A 31 8.51 6.15 -12.94
N GLY A 32 8.81 5.35 -11.92
CA GLY A 32 9.92 5.54 -10.99
C GLY A 32 9.61 6.46 -9.82
N THR A 33 8.39 7.02 -9.72
CA THR A 33 7.98 7.79 -8.54
C THR A 33 7.86 6.88 -7.33
N THR A 34 8.12 7.45 -6.14
CA THR A 34 8.10 6.72 -4.88
C THR A 34 7.33 7.46 -3.81
N ILE A 35 6.62 6.71 -2.97
CA ILE A 35 5.87 7.25 -1.82
C ILE A 35 6.21 6.40 -0.60
N GLU A 36 6.83 7.02 0.42
CA GLU A 36 6.95 6.38 1.73
C GLU A 36 5.57 6.25 2.37
N THR A 37 5.26 5.08 2.92
CA THR A 37 4.00 4.93 3.63
C THR A 37 4.03 5.71 4.95
N PRO A 38 2.90 6.27 5.42
CA PRO A 38 2.74 6.54 6.83
C PRO A 38 2.84 5.23 7.64
N GLU A 39 2.74 5.34 8.97
CA GLU A 39 2.65 4.16 9.82
C GLU A 39 1.43 3.32 9.46
N LEU A 40 1.65 2.04 9.17
CA LEU A 40 0.63 1.07 8.81
C LEU A 40 0.04 0.39 10.04
N LEU A 41 -1.25 0.11 9.97
CA LEU A 41 -2.05 -0.39 11.09
C LEU A 41 -1.82 -1.89 11.33
N ASP A 42 -1.67 -2.27 12.59
CA ASP A 42 -1.45 -3.66 13.03
C ASP A 42 -2.75 -4.51 12.98
N ASN A 43 -2.59 -5.83 12.91
CA ASN A 43 -3.61 -6.84 13.21
C ASN A 43 -4.86 -6.83 12.30
N ALA A 44 -4.83 -6.14 11.15
CA ALA A 44 -5.87 -6.17 10.12
C ALA A 44 -7.30 -5.81 10.57
N ARG A 45 -7.48 -5.16 11.73
CA ARG A 45 -8.83 -4.84 12.24
C ARG A 45 -9.53 -3.74 11.45
N GLN A 46 -8.75 -2.96 10.71
CA GLN A 46 -9.19 -1.92 9.80
C GLN A 46 -8.10 -1.69 8.75
N GLY A 47 -8.49 -1.17 7.59
CA GLY A 47 -7.56 -0.83 6.51
C GLY A 47 -6.87 0.50 6.78
N GLY A 48 -5.56 0.56 6.55
CA GLY A 48 -4.84 1.82 6.47
C GLY A 48 -4.99 2.39 5.06
N GLU A 49 -5.68 3.52 4.92
CA GLU A 49 -5.79 4.24 3.65
C GLU A 49 -4.62 5.20 3.47
N ILE A 50 -3.99 5.15 2.29
CA ILE A 50 -3.00 6.11 1.86
C ILE A 50 -3.51 6.74 0.58
N VAL A 51 -3.76 8.05 0.62
CA VAL A 51 -4.16 8.87 -0.53
C VAL A 51 -2.96 9.66 -1.03
N PHE A 52 -2.81 9.75 -2.34
CA PHE A 52 -1.74 10.47 -3.01
C PHE A 52 -2.28 11.18 -4.27
N PRO A 53 -1.54 12.15 -4.84
CA PRO A 53 -1.95 12.79 -6.09
C PRO A 53 -2.18 11.74 -7.19
N PRO A 54 -3.26 11.86 -7.99
CA PRO A 54 -3.54 10.90 -9.06
C PRO A 54 -2.37 10.74 -10.04
N GLY A 55 -2.01 9.48 -10.32
CA GLY A 55 -0.92 9.14 -11.24
C GLY A 55 -1.22 7.89 -12.06
N GLU A 56 -0.66 7.82 -13.27
CA GLU A 56 -0.80 6.68 -14.18
C GLU A 56 0.18 5.57 -13.81
N ALA A 57 -0.33 4.38 -13.48
CA ALA A 57 0.48 3.23 -13.08
C ALA A 57 0.21 2.02 -13.97
N LYS A 58 1.26 1.42 -14.53
CA LYS A 58 1.22 0.08 -15.17
C LYS A 58 1.47 -1.04 -14.17
N TRP A 59 2.24 -0.73 -13.14
CA TRP A 59 2.53 -1.57 -12.00
C TRP A 59 2.84 -0.70 -10.80
N LEU A 60 2.63 -1.28 -9.62
CA LEU A 60 3.04 -0.75 -8.33
C LEU A 60 3.74 -1.88 -7.59
N ALA A 61 4.87 -1.56 -6.96
CA ALA A 61 5.60 -2.47 -6.09
C ALA A 61 5.62 -1.90 -4.67
N PHE A 62 5.28 -2.73 -3.69
CA PHE A 62 5.39 -2.38 -2.29
C PHE A 62 6.65 -3.03 -1.70
N PHE A 63 7.57 -2.20 -1.23
CA PHE A 63 8.81 -2.62 -0.58
C PHE A 63 8.66 -2.47 0.93
N VAL A 64 8.77 -3.56 1.66
CA VAL A 64 8.78 -3.55 3.12
C VAL A 64 10.12 -2.99 3.61
N THR A 65 10.08 -1.95 4.43
CA THR A 65 11.29 -1.29 4.96
C THR A 65 11.50 -1.54 6.45
N ALA A 66 10.46 -1.98 7.17
CA ALA A 66 10.55 -2.34 8.58
C ALA A 66 9.52 -3.41 8.96
N THR A 67 9.78 -4.10 10.06
CA THR A 67 8.86 -5.03 10.72
C THR A 67 8.85 -4.77 12.23
N LYS A 68 7.75 -5.06 12.91
CA LYS A 68 7.72 -5.09 14.38
C LYS A 68 8.74 -6.12 14.91
N PRO A 69 9.48 -5.83 16.00
CA PRO A 69 10.39 -6.80 16.59
C PRO A 69 9.67 -8.12 16.92
N GLY A 70 10.27 -9.24 16.55
CA GLY A 70 9.67 -10.56 16.76
C GLY A 70 8.69 -11.03 15.67
N THR A 71 8.45 -10.22 14.63
CA THR A 71 7.76 -10.68 13.41
C THR A 71 8.43 -11.94 12.88
N GLN A 72 7.65 -13.00 12.70
CA GLN A 72 8.11 -14.28 12.17
C GLN A 72 7.85 -14.38 10.67
N ASN A 73 6.78 -13.74 10.20
CA ASN A 73 6.35 -13.81 8.82
C ASN A 73 6.01 -12.43 8.28
N VAL A 74 6.81 -11.94 7.33
CA VAL A 74 6.56 -10.68 6.65
C VAL A 74 5.46 -10.87 5.61
N GLY A 75 4.31 -10.22 5.81
CA GLY A 75 3.24 -10.23 4.82
C GLY A 75 2.05 -9.38 5.22
N LEU A 76 1.16 -9.17 4.27
CA LEU A 76 -0.12 -8.46 4.42
C LEU A 76 -1.26 -9.47 4.28
N ALA A 77 -2.43 -9.18 4.85
CA ALA A 77 -3.66 -9.86 4.47
C ALA A 77 -4.17 -9.36 3.13
N GLU A 78 -4.05 -8.05 2.86
CA GLU A 78 -4.55 -7.42 1.64
C GLU A 78 -3.74 -6.17 1.28
N LEU A 79 -3.57 -5.94 -0.03
CA LEU A 79 -3.17 -4.67 -0.62
C LEU A 79 -4.15 -4.36 -1.75
N ALA A 80 -5.01 -3.36 -1.56
CA ALA A 80 -5.97 -2.93 -2.57
C ALA A 80 -5.52 -1.61 -3.18
N VAL A 81 -5.50 -1.54 -4.51
CA VAL A 81 -5.21 -0.32 -5.29
C VAL A 81 -6.50 0.16 -5.91
N PHE A 82 -6.81 1.45 -5.77
CA PHE A 82 -8.06 2.01 -6.30
C PHE A 82 -7.78 2.99 -7.43
N SER A 83 -8.61 2.90 -8.48
CA SER A 83 -8.57 3.84 -9.58
C SER A 83 -9.01 5.24 -9.16
N PHE A 84 -8.34 6.24 -9.69
CA PHE A 84 -8.78 7.62 -9.59
C PHE A 84 -9.97 7.84 -10.53
N GLU A 85 -11.11 8.21 -9.96
CA GLU A 85 -12.27 8.68 -10.74
C GLU A 85 -12.45 10.18 -10.52
N LYS A 86 -12.18 10.97 -11.56
CA LYS A 86 -12.53 12.39 -11.56
C LYS A 86 -14.05 12.51 -11.66
N LYS A 87 -14.74 12.74 -10.54
CA LYS A 87 -16.17 13.03 -10.57
C LYS A 87 -16.43 14.30 -11.39
N PRO A 88 -17.47 14.30 -12.24
CA PRO A 88 -17.91 15.53 -12.91
C PRO A 88 -18.26 16.62 -11.89
N PRO A 89 -18.13 17.90 -12.25
CA PRO A 89 -18.58 19.01 -11.42
C PRO A 89 -20.09 18.97 -11.16
#